data_AF-A0A951E493-F1
#
_entry.id   AF-A0A951E493-F1
#
_cell.length_a   1.000
_cell.length_b   1.000
_cell.length_c   1.000
_cell.angle_alpha   90.00
_cell.angle_beta   90.00
_cell.angle_gamma   90.00
#
_symmetry.space_group_name_H-M   'P 1'
#
loop_
_entity.id
_entity.type
_entity.pdbx_description
1 polymer ?
#
loop_
_entity_poly.entity_id
_entity_poly.type
_entity_poly.pdbx_seq_one_letter_code
_entity_poly.pdbx_strand_id
1 'polypeptide(L)'
;LRAEIQPVSAQDFYRFLFAWQRVDREHQVEGLEGLQSVLEQLDGCELPLASWESAVLSARVGDYDPEWLDRLCFSGRVGWARLSSPQHPNARATAPLRTSPIALYQRESLDHWLCLATPRQAIELSSAAQTVYDALTAGGALFFTEVVRRTGLLPSQIEEALSELAALGFVTSDSFDGLRALLVPSNKRPTFGRNEGKRRCKTNLASIEFAGRWSLIRKEPILQANGADSTSRDATLERFARVLLRRYGVVFRRLLERESLNVTWYELGRIYRRLEARGEIRGGYFIAGVSGEQFALPEAIGLLRSLRKASPSHELITLSAADPLNLQGILTPGSRISAFTTNRLLFCNGLPVGALEGGEIRRLSGNSVSDSDMETALRVGKLQPSLRPYYK
;
A
#
# COMPACT_ATOMS: atom_id res chain seq x y z
N LEU A 1 30.01 -18.80 15.02
CA LEU A 1 29.27 -17.65 14.41
C LEU A 1 29.24 -17.62 12.87
N ARG A 2 30.34 -17.76 12.10
CA ARG A 2 30.27 -17.75 10.61
C ARG A 2 29.62 -18.99 9.97
N ALA A 3 29.52 -20.11 10.70
CA ALA A 3 28.85 -21.34 10.25
C ALA A 3 27.32 -21.34 10.45
N GLU A 4 26.75 -20.31 11.10
CA GLU A 4 25.32 -20.25 11.44
C GLU A 4 24.45 -19.48 10.41
N ILE A 5 25.02 -19.09 9.28
CA ILE A 5 24.35 -18.32 8.23
C ILE A 5 24.37 -19.15 6.94
N GLN A 6 23.80 -20.36 6.99
CA GLN A 6 23.45 -21.02 5.76
C GLN A 6 22.27 -20.26 5.14
N PRO A 7 22.40 -19.80 3.89
CA PRO A 7 21.33 -19.07 3.22
C PRO A 7 20.10 -19.96 3.07
N VAL A 8 18.92 -19.38 3.23
CA VAL A 8 17.64 -20.08 3.00
C VAL A 8 17.27 -20.06 1.53
N SER A 9 16.45 -21.02 1.12
CA SER A 9 15.88 -21.04 -0.22
C SER A 9 14.91 -19.86 -0.43
N ALA A 10 14.65 -19.48 -1.69
CA ALA A 10 13.62 -18.48 -2.00
C ALA A 10 12.22 -18.92 -1.50
N GLN A 11 11.95 -20.23 -1.50
CA GLN A 11 10.73 -20.82 -0.96
C GLN A 11 10.57 -20.55 0.54
N ASP A 12 11.62 -20.83 1.33
CA ASP A 12 11.60 -20.58 2.77
C ASP A 12 11.52 -19.08 3.07
N PHE A 13 12.12 -18.24 2.23
CA PHE A 13 11.99 -16.80 2.38
C PHE A 13 10.56 -16.32 2.12
N TYR A 14 9.82 -16.88 1.16
CA TYR A 14 8.38 -16.61 1.01
C TYR A 14 7.56 -17.07 2.22
N ARG A 15 7.83 -18.28 2.75
CA ARG A 15 7.19 -18.76 3.99
C ARG A 15 7.42 -17.77 5.14
N PHE A 16 8.66 -17.30 5.27
CA PHE A 16 9.02 -16.23 6.20
C PHE A 16 8.23 -14.94 5.95
N LEU A 17 8.13 -14.47 4.70
CA LEU A 17 7.39 -13.24 4.39
C LEU A 17 5.89 -13.35 4.68
N PHE A 18 5.28 -14.52 4.49
CA PHE A 18 3.87 -14.74 4.83
C PHE A 18 3.65 -14.61 6.33
N ALA A 19 4.50 -15.21 7.17
CA ALA A 19 4.46 -15.02 8.62
C ALA A 19 4.80 -13.59 9.03
N TRP A 20 5.88 -13.03 8.48
CA TRP A 20 6.41 -11.72 8.84
C TRP A 20 5.43 -10.58 8.53
N GLN A 21 4.72 -10.67 7.40
CA GLN A 21 3.68 -9.71 7.02
C GLN A 21 2.26 -10.20 7.33
N ARG A 22 2.10 -11.28 8.11
CA ARG A 22 0.83 -11.74 8.66
C ARG A 22 -0.22 -12.17 7.63
N VAL A 23 0.22 -12.68 6.49
CA VAL A 23 -0.65 -13.12 5.39
C VAL A 23 -1.14 -14.55 5.58
N ASP A 24 -0.36 -15.40 6.25
CA ASP A 24 -0.84 -16.73 6.64
C ASP A 24 -1.81 -16.63 7.83
N ARG A 25 -2.68 -17.63 7.97
CA ARG A 25 -3.77 -17.58 8.96
C ARG A 25 -3.29 -17.61 10.41
N GLU A 26 -2.12 -18.20 10.69
CA GLU A 26 -1.64 -18.33 12.06
C GLU A 26 -1.12 -17.02 12.62
N HIS A 27 -0.65 -16.10 11.75
CA HIS A 27 -0.05 -14.83 12.14
C HIS A 27 -0.94 -13.61 11.89
N GLN A 28 -2.15 -13.81 11.35
CA GLN A 28 -3.12 -12.72 11.19
C GLN A 28 -3.37 -12.04 12.53
N VAL A 29 -3.48 -10.71 12.48
CA VAL A 29 -3.83 -9.91 13.67
C VAL A 29 -5.30 -9.55 13.64
N GLU A 30 -5.82 -9.13 14.78
CA GLU A 30 -7.22 -8.74 14.93
C GLU A 30 -7.33 -7.36 15.56
N GLY A 31 -8.45 -6.69 15.30
CA GLY A 31 -8.79 -5.41 15.90
C GLY A 31 -7.95 -4.21 15.45
N LEU A 32 -8.21 -3.07 16.11
CA LEU A 32 -7.66 -1.76 15.76
C LEU A 32 -6.13 -1.68 15.94
N GLU A 33 -5.61 -2.23 17.03
CA GLU A 33 -4.17 -2.23 17.34
C GLU A 33 -3.40 -3.13 16.36
N GLY A 34 -3.99 -4.28 16.00
CA GLY A 34 -3.47 -5.17 14.97
C GLY A 34 -3.35 -4.46 13.62
N LEU A 35 -4.43 -3.78 13.20
CA LEU A 35 -4.44 -2.98 11.97
C LEU A 35 -3.36 -1.90 11.99
N GLN A 36 -3.23 -1.14 13.07
CA GLN A 36 -2.20 -0.11 13.19
C GLN A 36 -0.79 -0.71 13.01
N SER A 37 -0.50 -1.85 13.64
CA SER A 37 0.79 -2.52 13.50
C SER A 37 1.06 -2.97 12.04
N VAL A 38 0.03 -3.41 11.30
CA VAL A 38 0.15 -3.70 9.86
C VAL A 38 0.45 -2.43 9.07
N LEU A 39 -0.22 -1.32 9.37
CA LEU A 39 -0.02 -0.03 8.70
C LEU A 39 1.36 0.58 8.99
N GLU A 40 1.92 0.36 10.18
CA GLU A 40 3.31 0.72 10.50
C GLU A 40 4.34 -0.09 9.70
N GLN A 41 4.03 -1.35 9.41
CA GLN A 41 4.88 -2.21 8.59
C GLN A 41 4.80 -1.84 7.09
N LEU A 42 3.63 -1.39 6.63
CA LEU A 42 3.38 -0.96 5.25
C LEU A 42 3.52 0.56 5.04
N ASP A 43 4.07 1.29 6.02
CA ASP A 43 4.16 2.75 6.01
C ASP A 43 4.81 3.27 4.72
N GLY A 44 4.10 4.14 4.00
CA GLY A 44 4.59 4.76 2.77
C GLY A 44 4.65 3.86 1.54
N CYS A 45 4.14 2.62 1.62
CA CYS A 45 3.98 1.74 0.46
C CYS A 45 2.84 2.25 -0.42
N GLU A 46 3.03 2.39 -1.73
CA GLU A 46 1.96 2.79 -2.66
C GLU A 46 1.37 1.59 -3.38
N LEU A 47 0.06 1.39 -3.22
CA LEU A 47 -0.70 0.31 -3.84
C LEU A 47 -1.92 0.88 -4.56
N PRO A 48 -2.46 0.21 -5.58
CA PRO A 48 -3.74 0.60 -6.17
C PRO A 48 -4.81 0.79 -5.09
N LEU A 49 -5.56 1.89 -5.13
CA LEU A 49 -6.57 2.20 -4.12
C LEU A 49 -7.51 1.00 -3.84
N ALA A 50 -7.94 0.32 -4.91
CA ALA A 50 -8.85 -0.80 -4.80
C ALA A 50 -8.31 -1.99 -4.00
N SER A 51 -6.99 -2.18 -3.93
CA SER A 51 -6.40 -3.36 -3.28
C SER A 51 -6.21 -3.21 -1.78
N TRP A 52 -6.18 -1.99 -1.23
CA TRP A 52 -5.90 -1.76 0.19
C TRP A 52 -6.82 -2.57 1.10
N GLU A 53 -8.11 -2.26 1.13
CA GLU A 53 -9.03 -2.97 2.02
C GLU A 53 -9.41 -4.35 1.47
N SER A 54 -9.67 -4.44 0.16
CA SER A 54 -10.22 -5.64 -0.48
C SER A 54 -9.26 -6.83 -0.56
N ALA A 55 -7.96 -6.60 -0.47
CA ALA A 55 -6.96 -7.65 -0.63
C ALA A 55 -5.78 -7.57 0.34
N VAL A 56 -5.26 -6.37 0.65
CA VAL A 56 -4.00 -6.23 1.40
C VAL A 56 -4.25 -6.25 2.91
N LEU A 57 -5.19 -5.45 3.40
CA LEU A 57 -5.55 -5.37 4.82
C LEU A 57 -6.37 -6.58 5.24
N SER A 58 -7.38 -6.98 4.46
CA SER A 58 -8.20 -8.17 4.74
C SER A 58 -7.44 -9.51 4.64
N ALA A 59 -6.26 -9.54 4.02
CA ALA A 59 -5.36 -10.69 4.08
C ALA A 59 -4.51 -10.73 5.36
N ARG A 60 -4.33 -9.60 6.05
CA ARG A 60 -3.45 -9.45 7.22
C ARG A 60 -4.19 -9.28 8.54
N VAL A 61 -5.43 -8.81 8.46
CA VAL A 61 -6.29 -8.52 9.60
C VAL A 61 -7.53 -9.40 9.53
N GLY A 62 -7.67 -10.31 10.49
CA GLY A 62 -8.86 -11.14 10.67
C GLY A 62 -10.09 -10.27 10.89
N ASP A 63 -11.20 -10.63 10.23
CA ASP A 63 -12.49 -9.92 10.30
C ASP A 63 -12.40 -8.38 10.18
N TYR A 64 -11.51 -7.92 9.29
CA TYR A 64 -11.27 -6.50 9.03
C TYR A 64 -12.56 -5.67 8.90
N ASP A 65 -12.69 -4.69 9.79
CA ASP A 65 -13.74 -3.68 9.73
C ASP A 65 -13.19 -2.36 9.12
N PRO A 66 -13.77 -1.87 8.02
CA PRO A 66 -13.42 -0.58 7.43
C PRO A 66 -13.43 0.61 8.40
N GLU A 67 -14.30 0.57 9.42
CA GLU A 67 -14.39 1.63 10.43
C GLU A 67 -13.09 1.78 11.23
N TRP A 68 -12.28 0.71 11.36
CA TRP A 68 -11.02 0.78 12.09
C TRP A 68 -10.00 1.68 11.38
N LEU A 69 -9.91 1.58 10.06
CA LEU A 69 -9.04 2.46 9.27
C LEU A 69 -9.51 3.91 9.36
N ASP A 70 -10.82 4.13 9.29
CA ASP A 70 -11.38 5.48 9.41
C ASP A 70 -11.09 6.10 10.78
N ARG A 71 -11.21 5.33 11.88
CA ARG A 71 -10.83 5.78 13.23
C ARG A 71 -9.35 6.15 13.32
N LEU A 72 -8.46 5.36 12.70
CA LEU A 72 -7.03 5.68 12.67
C LEU A 72 -6.75 6.96 11.87
N CYS A 73 -7.45 7.19 10.77
CA CYS A 73 -7.36 8.43 10.01
C CYS A 73 -7.89 9.63 10.80
N PHE A 74 -9.08 9.51 11.41
CA PHE A 74 -9.70 10.58 12.20
C PHE A 74 -8.85 10.96 13.42
N SER A 75 -8.20 9.98 14.06
CA SER A 75 -7.27 10.24 15.17
C SER A 75 -5.98 10.94 14.74
N GLY A 76 -5.74 11.12 13.44
CA GLY A 76 -4.54 11.74 12.90
C GLY A 76 -3.30 10.85 12.95
N ARG A 77 -3.44 9.55 13.24
CA ARG A 77 -2.31 8.62 13.32
C ARG A 77 -1.89 8.14 11.94
N VAL A 78 -2.88 7.84 11.10
CA VAL A 78 -2.67 7.38 9.73
C VAL A 78 -3.18 8.44 8.76
N GLY A 79 -2.39 8.74 7.74
CA GLY A 79 -2.83 9.53 6.60
C GLY A 79 -2.85 8.68 5.33
N TRP A 80 -3.47 9.21 4.29
CA TRP A 80 -3.44 8.62 2.96
C TRP A 80 -3.14 9.67 1.90
N ALA A 81 -2.44 9.27 0.85
CA ALA A 81 -2.10 10.13 -0.28
C ALA A 81 -1.45 9.33 -1.39
N ARG A 82 -1.49 9.85 -2.62
CA ARG A 82 -0.46 9.50 -3.60
C ARG A 82 0.83 10.29 -3.31
N LEU A 83 1.93 9.58 -3.12
CA LEU A 83 3.27 10.12 -2.88
C LEU A 83 4.02 10.33 -4.21
N SER A 84 3.97 9.33 -5.10
CA SER A 84 4.68 9.37 -6.38
C SER A 84 3.99 10.24 -7.42
N SER A 85 4.78 10.97 -8.22
CA SER A 85 4.23 11.68 -9.38
C SER A 85 3.77 10.65 -10.44
N PRO A 86 2.64 10.88 -11.14
CA PRO A 86 2.28 10.10 -12.31
C PRO A 86 3.41 10.07 -13.35
N GLN A 87 3.75 8.87 -13.85
CA GLN A 87 4.83 8.66 -14.81
C GLN A 87 4.52 9.27 -16.20
N HIS A 88 3.23 9.42 -16.52
CA HIS A 88 2.77 10.06 -17.75
C HIS A 88 1.75 11.15 -17.42
N PRO A 89 2.17 12.41 -17.25
CA PRO A 89 1.29 13.54 -16.94
C PRO A 89 0.17 13.69 -17.98
N ASN A 90 0.52 13.52 -19.26
CA ASN A 90 -0.38 13.77 -20.38
C ASN A 90 -1.17 12.54 -20.84
N ALA A 91 -0.79 11.33 -20.41
CA ALA A 91 -1.40 10.11 -20.95
C ALA A 91 -2.73 9.74 -20.28
N ARG A 92 -3.13 10.42 -19.19
CA ARG A 92 -4.47 10.37 -18.57
C ARG A 92 -4.52 11.31 -17.35
N ALA A 93 -4.98 12.54 -17.54
CA ALA A 93 -5.64 13.31 -16.47
C ALA A 93 -6.91 12.60 -15.94
N THR A 94 -7.31 11.50 -16.57
CA THR A 94 -8.51 10.69 -16.33
C THR A 94 -8.21 9.25 -15.88
N ALA A 95 -7.04 8.99 -15.27
CA ALA A 95 -6.75 7.65 -14.74
C ALA A 95 -7.74 7.33 -13.60
N PRO A 96 -8.46 6.19 -13.64
CA PRO A 96 -9.44 5.87 -12.62
C PRO A 96 -8.80 5.81 -11.23
N LEU A 97 -9.35 6.55 -10.27
CA LEU A 97 -8.89 6.59 -8.88
C LEU A 97 -8.74 5.18 -8.28
N ARG A 98 -9.63 4.27 -8.68
CA ARG A 98 -9.60 2.84 -8.32
C ARG A 98 -8.23 2.18 -8.51
N THR A 99 -7.52 2.55 -9.57
CA THR A 99 -6.20 1.98 -9.94
C THR A 99 -5.03 2.88 -9.57
N SER A 100 -5.30 4.08 -9.08
CA SER A 100 -4.26 5.03 -8.72
C SER A 100 -3.45 4.51 -7.52
N PRO A 101 -2.11 4.66 -7.55
CA PRO A 101 -1.27 4.32 -6.41
C PRO A 101 -1.55 5.30 -5.27
N ILE A 102 -2.04 4.78 -4.15
CA ILE A 102 -2.26 5.50 -2.90
C ILE A 102 -1.41 4.82 -1.84
N ALA A 103 -0.69 5.61 -1.05
CA ALA A 103 -0.05 5.16 0.17
C ALA A 103 -0.95 5.40 1.37
N LEU A 104 -0.94 4.44 2.29
CA LEU A 104 -1.25 4.66 3.70
C LEU A 104 0.06 4.89 4.44
N TYR A 105 0.12 5.92 5.27
CA TYR A 105 1.34 6.29 5.98
C TYR A 105 1.07 6.74 7.40
N GLN A 106 2.07 6.61 8.26
CA GLN A 106 2.05 7.26 9.57
C GLN A 106 2.16 8.77 9.36
N ARG A 107 1.26 9.54 9.97
CA ARG A 107 1.19 11.00 9.72
C ARG A 107 2.51 11.72 10.06
N GLU A 108 3.23 11.24 11.07
CA GLU A 108 4.58 11.71 11.45
C GLU A 108 5.66 11.43 10.39
N SER A 109 5.44 10.45 9.52
CA SER A 109 6.37 10.08 8.45
C SER A 109 6.12 10.87 7.15
N LEU A 110 5.03 11.63 7.04
CA LEU A 110 4.61 12.25 5.78
C LEU A 110 5.71 13.13 5.17
N ASP A 111 6.34 14.00 5.96
CA ASP A 111 7.38 14.91 5.46
C ASP A 111 8.59 14.16 4.92
N HIS A 112 8.96 13.04 5.57
CA HIS A 112 10.01 12.15 5.10
C HIS A 112 9.65 11.54 3.74
N TRP A 113 8.40 11.07 3.57
CA TRP A 113 7.92 10.50 2.32
C TRP A 113 7.84 11.52 1.18
N LEU A 114 7.37 12.73 1.46
CA LEU A 114 7.32 13.80 0.47
C LEU A 114 8.72 14.25 0.04
N CYS A 115 9.70 14.25 0.96
CA CYS A 115 11.11 14.54 0.66
C CYS A 115 11.75 13.51 -0.28
N LEU A 116 11.39 12.23 -0.15
CA LEU A 116 11.91 11.15 -1.02
C LEU A 116 11.10 10.96 -2.30
N ALA A 117 9.89 11.48 -2.37
CA ALA A 117 9.05 11.36 -3.54
C ALA A 117 9.52 12.30 -4.67
N THR A 118 9.51 11.81 -5.91
CA THR A 118 9.84 12.63 -7.09
C THR A 118 8.98 13.91 -7.13
N PRO A 119 9.58 15.10 -7.30
CA PRO A 119 8.83 16.35 -7.43
C PRO A 119 7.69 16.23 -8.46
N ARG A 120 6.53 16.82 -8.13
CA ARG A 120 5.41 16.84 -9.07
C ARG A 120 5.82 17.70 -10.27
N GLN A 121 5.62 17.17 -11.49
CA GLN A 121 5.70 17.99 -12.69
C GLN A 121 4.46 18.89 -12.78
N ALA A 122 4.50 19.94 -13.60
CA ALA A 122 3.31 20.72 -13.90
C ALA A 122 2.30 19.80 -14.61
N ILE A 123 1.13 19.60 -14.00
CA ILE A 123 0.03 18.80 -14.54
C ILE A 123 -1.13 19.77 -14.76
N GLU A 124 -1.71 19.74 -15.96
CA GLU A 124 -2.93 20.49 -16.26
C GLU A 124 -4.12 19.80 -15.58
N LEU A 125 -4.79 20.54 -14.69
CA LEU A 125 -6.00 20.10 -14.00
C LEU A 125 -7.23 20.42 -14.85
N SER A 126 -8.28 19.62 -14.71
CA SER A 126 -9.60 20.01 -15.23
C SER A 126 -10.08 21.33 -14.61
N SER A 127 -10.98 22.05 -15.29
CA SER A 127 -11.50 23.33 -14.78
C SER A 127 -12.17 23.20 -13.41
N ALA A 128 -12.91 22.11 -13.18
CA ALA A 128 -13.52 21.80 -11.90
C ALA A 128 -12.46 21.48 -10.83
N ALA A 129 -11.45 20.66 -11.17
CA ALA A 129 -10.34 20.35 -10.26
C ALA A 129 -9.51 21.59 -9.89
N GLN A 130 -9.24 22.47 -10.85
CA GLN A 130 -8.57 23.75 -10.60
C GLN A 130 -9.38 24.63 -9.64
N THR A 131 -10.68 24.75 -9.87
CA THR A 131 -11.57 25.56 -9.01
C THR A 131 -11.60 25.02 -7.57
N VAL A 132 -11.65 23.70 -7.39
CA VAL A 132 -11.59 23.06 -6.07
C VAL A 132 -10.21 23.24 -5.44
N TYR A 133 -9.13 23.09 -6.22
CA TYR A 133 -7.76 23.32 -5.77
C TYR A 133 -7.56 24.75 -5.25
N ASP A 134 -8.06 25.75 -5.97
CA ASP A 134 -7.98 27.16 -5.58
C ASP A 134 -8.80 27.44 -4.31
N ALA A 135 -9.98 26.83 -4.19
CA ALA A 135 -10.81 26.94 -3.00
C ALA A 135 -10.13 26.36 -1.75
N LEU A 136 -9.44 25.22 -1.86
CA LEU A 136 -8.65 24.61 -0.79
C LEU A 136 -7.37 25.40 -0.51
N THR A 137 -6.76 26.01 -1.53
CA THR A 137 -5.58 26.87 -1.37
C THR A 137 -5.93 28.10 -0.53
N ALA A 138 -7.04 28.77 -0.84
CA ALA A 138 -7.48 29.97 -0.14
C ALA A 138 -8.16 29.66 1.21
N GLY A 139 -8.89 28.55 1.30
CA GLY A 139 -9.69 28.18 2.48
C GLY A 139 -8.99 27.26 3.48
N GLY A 140 -7.86 26.66 3.11
CA GLY A 140 -7.22 25.61 3.92
C GLY A 140 -8.01 24.31 3.88
N ALA A 141 -8.08 23.62 5.03
CA ALA A 141 -8.83 22.37 5.15
C ALA A 141 -10.35 22.65 5.24
N LEU A 142 -11.13 22.12 4.31
CA LEU A 142 -12.56 22.40 4.16
C LEU A 142 -13.39 21.11 4.15
N PHE A 143 -14.56 21.11 4.78
CA PHE A 143 -15.55 20.05 4.61
C PHE A 143 -16.15 20.07 3.19
N PHE A 144 -16.65 18.93 2.73
CA PHE A 144 -17.26 18.82 1.39
C PHE A 144 -18.34 19.89 1.13
N THR A 145 -19.24 20.12 2.09
CA THR A 145 -20.29 21.15 1.98
C THR A 145 -19.76 22.58 1.90
N GLU A 146 -18.58 22.84 2.46
CA GLU A 146 -17.93 24.15 2.38
C GLU A 146 -17.30 24.35 1.01
N VAL A 147 -16.70 23.30 0.43
CA VAL A 147 -16.21 23.30 -0.95
C VAL A 147 -17.37 23.56 -1.92
N VAL A 148 -18.52 22.89 -1.75
CA VAL A 148 -19.74 23.15 -2.54
C VAL A 148 -20.13 24.63 -2.49
N ARG A 149 -20.25 25.19 -1.28
CA ARG A 149 -20.66 26.58 -1.09
C ARG A 149 -19.68 27.60 -1.68
N ARG A 150 -18.38 27.33 -1.57
CA ARG A 150 -17.32 28.25 -2.05
C ARG A 150 -17.16 28.22 -3.56
N THR A 151 -17.30 27.04 -4.17
CA THR A 151 -17.08 26.86 -5.61
C THR A 151 -18.34 27.08 -6.44
N GLY A 152 -19.53 26.87 -5.85
CA GLY A 152 -20.80 26.89 -6.57
C GLY A 152 -20.99 25.72 -7.53
N LEU A 153 -20.09 24.74 -7.53
CA LEU A 153 -20.15 23.55 -8.38
C LEU A 153 -21.19 22.56 -7.87
N LEU A 154 -21.71 21.72 -8.78
CA LEU A 154 -22.57 20.61 -8.41
C LEU A 154 -21.78 19.57 -7.59
N PRO A 155 -22.40 18.88 -6.61
CA PRO A 155 -21.71 17.86 -5.81
C PRO A 155 -20.99 16.80 -6.65
N SER A 156 -21.59 16.33 -7.74
CA SER A 156 -20.96 15.34 -8.64
C SER A 156 -19.69 15.86 -9.31
N GLN A 157 -19.64 17.15 -9.67
CA GLN A 157 -18.44 17.77 -10.24
C GLN A 157 -17.33 17.88 -9.21
N ILE A 158 -17.68 18.10 -7.94
CA ILE A 158 -16.71 18.15 -6.83
C ILE A 158 -16.20 16.74 -6.52
N GLU A 159 -17.05 15.72 -6.57
CA GLU A 159 -16.63 14.31 -6.44
C GLU A 159 -15.61 13.92 -7.52
N GLU A 160 -15.88 14.28 -8.78
CA GLU A 160 -14.97 14.06 -9.90
C GLU A 160 -13.65 14.84 -9.73
N ALA A 161 -13.74 16.11 -9.36
CA ALA A 161 -12.58 16.96 -9.07
C ALA A 161 -11.72 16.42 -7.92
N LEU A 162 -12.32 16.01 -6.80
CA LEU A 162 -11.59 15.43 -5.67
C LEU A 162 -10.99 14.07 -6.03
N SER A 163 -11.68 13.27 -6.86
CA SER A 163 -11.14 12.03 -7.39
C SER A 163 -9.91 12.26 -8.26
N GLU A 164 -9.95 13.25 -9.18
CA GLU A 164 -8.80 13.65 -10.00
C GLU A 164 -7.64 14.14 -9.12
N LEU A 165 -7.90 15.08 -8.20
CA LEU A 165 -6.89 15.62 -7.31
C LEU A 165 -6.27 14.53 -6.41
N ALA A 166 -7.05 13.57 -5.92
CA ALA A 166 -6.56 12.46 -5.11
C ALA A 166 -5.70 11.50 -5.95
N ALA A 167 -6.15 11.19 -7.18
CA ALA A 167 -5.41 10.36 -8.13
C ALA A 167 -4.06 10.99 -8.53
N LEU A 168 -3.97 12.33 -8.53
CA LEU A 168 -2.75 13.09 -8.79
C LEU A 168 -1.92 13.37 -7.53
N GLY A 169 -2.45 13.05 -6.33
CA GLY A 169 -1.78 13.23 -5.05
C GLY A 169 -1.78 14.66 -4.52
N PHE A 170 -2.70 15.50 -4.94
CA PHE A 170 -2.85 16.88 -4.45
C PHE A 170 -3.62 16.98 -3.15
N VAL A 171 -4.57 16.08 -2.90
CA VAL A 171 -5.46 16.14 -1.73
C VAL A 171 -5.36 14.92 -0.84
N THR A 172 -5.72 15.13 0.42
CA THR A 172 -6.00 14.10 1.43
C THR A 172 -7.25 14.51 2.22
N SER A 173 -7.78 13.61 3.05
CA SER A 173 -8.86 13.92 3.99
C SER A 173 -8.64 13.25 5.35
N ASP A 174 -9.39 13.69 6.36
CA ASP A 174 -9.31 13.18 7.73
C ASP A 174 -9.84 11.73 7.89
N SER A 175 -10.44 11.14 6.85
CA SER A 175 -10.95 9.76 6.84
C SER A 175 -10.66 9.06 5.52
N PHE A 176 -10.61 7.71 5.53
CA PHE A 176 -10.51 6.90 4.31
C PHE A 176 -11.89 6.70 3.65
N ASP A 177 -12.97 6.93 4.39
CA ASP A 177 -14.36 6.83 3.92
C ASP A 177 -14.63 7.68 2.67
N GLY A 178 -14.00 8.85 2.56
CA GLY A 178 -14.09 9.70 1.37
C GLY A 178 -13.59 9.02 0.10
N LEU A 179 -12.43 8.36 0.17
CA LEU A 179 -11.90 7.57 -0.94
C LEU A 179 -12.77 6.35 -1.24
N ARG A 180 -13.25 5.69 -0.19
CA ARG A 180 -14.13 4.53 -0.31
C ARG A 180 -15.44 4.88 -1.03
N ALA A 181 -16.02 6.05 -0.73
CA ALA A 181 -17.18 6.58 -1.43
C ALA A 181 -16.87 6.84 -2.92
N LEU A 182 -15.69 7.39 -3.23
CA LEU A 182 -15.25 7.68 -4.60
C LEU A 182 -15.03 6.42 -5.46
N LEU A 183 -14.86 5.24 -4.85
CA LEU A 183 -14.80 3.97 -5.58
C LEU A 183 -16.15 3.49 -6.11
N VAL A 184 -17.24 3.83 -5.43
CA VAL A 184 -18.60 3.48 -5.84
C VAL A 184 -19.04 4.40 -6.98
N PRO A 185 -19.65 3.92 -8.07
CA PRO A 185 -20.18 4.81 -9.11
C PRO A 185 -21.18 5.83 -8.57
N SER A 186 -21.14 7.08 -9.02
CA SER A 186 -21.95 8.18 -8.46
C SER A 186 -23.46 7.91 -8.46
N ASN A 187 -23.96 7.15 -9.43
CA ASN A 187 -25.38 6.75 -9.51
C ASN A 187 -25.82 5.72 -8.45
N LYS A 188 -24.88 5.04 -7.79
CA LYS A 188 -25.12 4.07 -6.72
C LYS A 188 -24.78 4.62 -5.33
N ARG A 189 -24.26 5.85 -5.23
CA ARG A 189 -23.92 6.48 -3.95
C ARG A 189 -25.19 6.96 -3.24
N PRO A 190 -25.28 6.80 -1.90
CA PRO A 190 -26.35 7.42 -1.14
C PRO A 190 -26.16 8.94 -1.19
N THR A 191 -27.16 9.66 -1.70
CA THR A 191 -27.20 11.13 -1.68
C THR A 191 -28.07 11.61 -0.53
N PHE A 192 -27.57 12.55 0.27
CA PHE A 192 -28.37 13.18 1.33
C PHE A 192 -29.49 14.03 0.71
N GLY A 193 -30.69 13.97 1.26
CA GLY A 193 -31.83 14.81 0.86
C GLY A 193 -32.82 14.25 -0.19
N ARG A 194 -32.49 13.17 -0.93
CA ARG A 194 -33.46 12.53 -1.85
C ARG A 194 -34.29 11.40 -1.24
N ASN A 195 -33.92 10.93 -0.04
CA ASN A 195 -34.47 9.73 0.60
C ASN A 195 -34.93 9.95 2.05
N GLU A 196 -35.44 11.13 2.41
CA GLU A 196 -36.05 11.33 3.74
C GLU A 196 -37.28 10.42 3.99
N GLY A 197 -37.94 9.95 2.93
CA GLY A 197 -39.17 9.15 3.02
C GLY A 197 -39.01 7.62 3.00
N LYS A 198 -37.82 7.07 2.72
CA LYS A 198 -37.62 5.61 2.63
C LYS A 198 -36.64 5.15 3.70
N ARG A 199 -37.22 4.87 4.88
CA ARG A 199 -36.73 4.01 5.97
C ARG A 199 -35.28 3.55 5.84
N ARG A 200 -34.43 4.04 6.76
CA ARG A 200 -33.35 3.30 7.44
C ARG A 200 -32.97 1.98 6.74
N CYS A 201 -32.36 2.06 5.56
CA CYS A 201 -31.58 0.92 5.10
C CYS A 201 -30.30 1.00 5.92
N LYS A 202 -30.04 -0.04 6.72
CA LYS A 202 -28.82 -0.28 7.52
C LYS A 202 -27.57 -0.43 6.64
N THR A 203 -27.45 0.31 5.57
CA THR A 203 -26.23 0.39 4.78
C THR A 203 -25.46 1.58 5.31
N ASN A 204 -24.55 1.32 6.24
CA ASN A 204 -23.40 2.18 6.54
C ASN A 204 -22.55 2.26 5.27
N LEU A 205 -23.07 2.85 4.18
CA LEU A 205 -22.33 3.07 2.96
C LEU A 205 -21.56 4.37 3.12
N ALA A 206 -20.26 4.30 2.85
CA ALA A 206 -19.36 5.44 2.74
C ALA A 206 -20.00 6.63 2.03
N SER A 207 -19.82 7.82 2.60
CA SER A 207 -20.23 9.09 1.99
C SER A 207 -19.06 10.04 1.94
N ILE A 208 -18.89 10.72 0.81
CA ILE A 208 -17.86 11.74 0.66
C ILE A 208 -18.03 12.91 1.65
N GLU A 209 -19.26 13.13 2.13
CA GLU A 209 -19.57 14.13 3.15
C GLU A 209 -19.04 13.76 4.53
N PHE A 210 -18.85 12.47 4.82
CA PHE A 210 -18.27 11.96 6.06
C PHE A 210 -16.75 11.75 5.98
N ALA A 211 -16.12 12.16 4.88
CA ALA A 211 -14.66 12.12 4.71
C ALA A 211 -13.88 13.02 5.70
N GLY A 212 -14.59 13.84 6.48
CA GLY A 212 -14.00 14.92 7.27
C GLY A 212 -13.62 16.11 6.40
N ARG A 213 -12.50 16.76 6.73
CA ARG A 213 -12.02 17.90 5.94
C ARG A 213 -11.08 17.43 4.84
N TRP A 214 -11.30 17.93 3.64
CA TRP A 214 -10.37 17.81 2.52
C TRP A 214 -9.30 18.89 2.63
N SER A 215 -8.05 18.52 2.38
CA SER A 215 -6.92 19.45 2.48
C SER A 215 -5.87 19.16 1.41
N LEU A 216 -5.12 20.19 1.04
CA LEU A 216 -4.01 20.06 0.10
C LEU A 216 -2.80 19.43 0.78
N ILE A 217 -2.18 18.48 0.09
CA ILE A 217 -0.86 17.96 0.45
C ILE A 217 0.16 18.93 -0.13
N ARG A 218 0.65 19.81 0.73
CA ARG A 218 1.72 20.74 0.41
C ARG A 218 3.01 19.94 0.21
N LYS A 219 3.43 19.84 -1.05
CA LYS A 219 4.76 19.31 -1.42
C LYS A 219 5.81 20.42 -1.50
N GLU A 220 5.44 21.64 -1.11
CA GLU A 220 6.40 22.74 -1.06
C GLU A 220 7.47 22.40 -0.03
N PRO A 221 8.74 22.40 -0.45
CA PRO A 221 9.82 22.15 0.48
C PRO A 221 9.81 23.30 1.49
N ILE A 222 9.65 22.98 2.77
CA ILE A 222 10.07 23.87 3.87
C ILE A 222 11.62 24.08 3.82
N LEU A 223 12.30 23.44 2.87
CA LEU A 223 13.73 23.53 2.61
C LEU A 223 14.06 24.67 1.63
N GLN A 224 13.92 25.92 2.10
CA GLN A 224 14.80 27.03 1.68
C GLN A 224 15.25 27.85 2.90
N ALA A 225 15.68 27.15 3.96
CA ALA A 225 16.42 27.76 5.06
C ALA A 225 17.77 27.06 5.22
N ASN A 226 18.78 27.63 4.56
CA ASN A 226 20.21 27.62 4.92
C ASN A 226 20.87 26.26 5.28
N GLY A 227 21.57 25.65 4.32
CA GLY A 227 22.82 24.91 4.57
C GLY A 227 22.79 23.59 5.37
N ALA A 228 21.62 23.08 5.76
CA ALA A 228 21.46 21.86 6.58
C ALA A 228 20.93 20.62 5.80
N ASP A 229 20.97 20.64 4.47
CA ASP A 229 20.24 19.70 3.60
C ASP A 229 20.71 18.24 3.65
N SER A 230 22.00 17.97 3.91
CA SER A 230 22.53 16.60 3.88
C SER A 230 22.10 15.78 5.10
N THR A 231 22.10 16.37 6.29
CA THR A 231 21.70 15.71 7.55
C THR A 231 20.20 15.41 7.56
N SER A 232 19.38 16.30 7.00
CA SER A 232 17.92 16.12 6.89
C SER A 232 17.55 14.97 5.94
N ARG A 233 18.21 14.90 4.76
CA ARG A 233 18.01 13.78 3.83
C ARG A 233 18.54 12.46 4.40
N ASP A 234 19.68 12.47 5.09
CA ASP A 234 20.23 11.25 5.70
C ASP A 234 19.32 10.68 6.79
N ALA A 235 18.73 11.53 7.64
CA ALA A 235 17.73 11.12 8.63
C ALA A 235 16.47 10.54 7.95
N THR A 236 16.04 11.16 6.85
CA THR A 236 14.92 10.69 6.01
C THR A 236 15.21 9.32 5.39
N LEU A 237 16.41 9.13 4.85
CA LEU A 237 16.87 7.85 4.31
C LEU A 237 16.97 6.78 5.40
N GLU A 238 17.42 7.15 6.60
CA GLU A 238 17.44 6.24 7.76
C GLU A 238 16.02 5.80 8.16
N ARG A 239 15.05 6.73 8.18
CA ARG A 239 13.64 6.39 8.42
C ARG A 239 13.13 5.41 7.36
N PHE A 240 13.37 5.67 6.07
CA PHE A 240 12.96 4.79 4.98
C PHE A 240 13.63 3.40 5.08
N ALA A 241 14.93 3.36 5.35
CA ALA A 241 15.70 2.12 5.54
C ALA A 241 15.10 1.25 6.66
N ARG A 242 14.73 1.86 7.79
CA ARG A 242 14.07 1.16 8.90
C ARG A 242 12.68 0.63 8.53
N VAL A 243 11.91 1.40 7.74
CA VAL A 243 10.62 0.93 7.22
C VAL A 243 10.79 -0.28 6.30
N LEU A 244 11.76 -0.27 5.38
CA LEU A 244 12.04 -1.41 4.51
C LEU A 244 12.47 -2.66 5.30
N LEU A 245 13.32 -2.48 6.32
CA LEU A 245 13.71 -3.56 7.23
C LEU A 245 12.51 -4.13 7.99
N ARG A 246 11.63 -3.26 8.52
CA ARG A 246 10.39 -3.70 9.19
C ARG A 246 9.44 -4.40 8.21
N ARG A 247 9.33 -3.92 6.97
CA ARG A 247 8.43 -4.46 5.95
C ARG A 247 8.86 -5.84 5.47
N TYR A 248 10.13 -6.01 5.12
CA TYR A 248 10.61 -7.24 4.49
C TYR A 248 11.43 -8.15 5.40
N GLY A 249 11.89 -7.67 6.55
CA GLY A 249 12.77 -8.38 7.49
C GLY A 249 14.21 -8.49 6.99
N VAL A 250 14.39 -8.90 5.74
CA VAL A 250 15.65 -8.96 5.00
C VAL A 250 15.55 -8.09 3.76
N VAL A 251 16.48 -7.17 3.58
CA VAL A 251 16.50 -6.19 2.49
C VAL A 251 17.68 -6.41 1.55
N PHE A 252 17.43 -6.36 0.25
CA PHE A 252 18.42 -6.45 -0.82
C PHE A 252 18.02 -5.55 -2.00
N ARG A 253 18.98 -5.23 -2.87
CA ARG A 253 18.83 -4.23 -3.95
C ARG A 253 17.55 -4.34 -4.77
N ARG A 254 17.21 -5.55 -5.22
CA ARG A 254 16.08 -5.75 -6.16
C ARG A 254 14.70 -5.58 -5.50
N LEU A 255 14.60 -5.54 -4.17
CA LEU A 255 13.33 -5.19 -3.51
C LEU A 255 12.91 -3.74 -3.78
N LEU A 256 13.86 -2.84 -4.03
CA LEU A 256 13.54 -1.46 -4.40
C LEU A 256 12.74 -1.36 -5.69
N GLU A 257 12.73 -2.39 -6.53
CA GLU A 257 11.88 -2.45 -7.72
C GLU A 257 10.37 -2.51 -7.38
N ARG A 258 10.01 -2.68 -6.10
CA ARG A 258 8.63 -2.57 -5.57
C ARG A 258 8.32 -1.24 -4.91
N GLU A 259 9.33 -0.39 -4.71
CA GLU A 259 9.19 0.88 -4.01
C GLU A 259 9.09 2.03 -5.03
N SER A 260 8.21 3.00 -4.77
CA SER A 260 7.95 4.12 -5.68
C SER A 260 8.76 5.38 -5.36
N LEU A 261 9.38 5.44 -4.18
CA LEU A 261 10.19 6.58 -3.75
C LEU A 261 11.52 6.64 -4.49
N ASN A 262 12.01 7.85 -4.74
CA ASN A 262 13.23 8.10 -5.49
C ASN A 262 14.47 7.94 -4.60
N VAL A 263 14.78 6.68 -4.28
CA VAL A 263 15.90 6.29 -3.42
C VAL A 263 16.76 5.24 -4.10
N THR A 264 18.07 5.47 -4.09
CA THR A 264 19.03 4.53 -4.66
C THR A 264 19.50 3.49 -3.65
N TRP A 265 19.89 2.30 -4.12
CA TRP A 265 20.54 1.30 -3.27
C TRP A 265 21.85 1.80 -2.68
N TYR A 266 22.54 2.70 -3.37
CA TYR A 266 23.80 3.27 -2.88
C TYR A 266 23.58 4.14 -1.64
N GLU A 267 22.56 5.00 -1.65
CA GLU A 267 22.15 5.79 -0.48
C GLU A 267 21.79 4.88 0.70
N LEU A 268 20.94 3.87 0.46
CA LEU A 268 20.52 2.94 1.51
C LEU A 268 21.67 2.06 2.03
N GLY A 269 22.58 1.62 1.17
CA GLY A 269 23.73 0.81 1.57
C GLY A 269 24.65 1.54 2.54
N ARG A 270 24.81 2.88 2.41
CA ARG A 270 25.55 3.69 3.38
C ARG A 270 24.87 3.69 4.76
N ILE A 271 23.54 3.86 4.79
CA ILE A 271 22.74 3.80 6.01
C ILE A 271 22.85 2.42 6.65
N TYR A 272 22.64 1.34 5.89
CA TYR A 272 22.64 -0.02 6.42
C TYR A 272 24.01 -0.41 7.00
N ARG A 273 25.13 -0.06 6.36
CA ARG A 273 26.47 -0.30 6.93
C ARG A 273 26.68 0.45 8.25
N ARG A 274 26.12 1.66 8.39
CA ARG A 274 26.15 2.41 9.66
C ARG A 274 25.31 1.74 10.74
N LEU A 275 24.10 1.30 10.40
CA LEU A 275 23.22 0.55 11.33
C LEU A 275 23.86 -0.80 11.74
N GLU A 276 24.56 -1.46 10.83
CA GLU A 276 25.31 -2.68 11.10
C GLU A 276 26.49 -2.41 12.05
N ALA A 277 27.25 -1.33 11.81
CA ALA A 277 28.35 -0.92 12.69
C ALA A 277 27.87 -0.57 14.11
N ARG A 278 26.64 -0.07 14.25
CA ARG A 278 25.95 0.14 15.54
C ARG A 278 25.42 -1.16 16.16
N GLY A 279 25.45 -2.27 15.43
CA GLY A 279 24.94 -3.57 15.88
C GLY A 279 23.41 -3.70 15.85
N GLU A 280 22.70 -2.74 15.26
CA GLU A 280 21.23 -2.74 15.17
C GLU A 280 20.71 -3.75 14.15
N ILE A 281 21.49 -3.98 13.08
CA ILE A 281 21.17 -4.93 12.02
C ILE A 281 22.38 -5.83 11.72
N ARG A 282 22.18 -6.85 10.89
CA ARG A 282 23.25 -7.74 10.42
C ARG A 282 23.34 -7.69 8.90
N GLY A 283 24.52 -7.45 8.37
CA GLY A 283 24.86 -7.69 6.98
C GLY A 283 25.26 -9.16 6.77
N GLY A 284 24.93 -9.73 5.63
CA GLY A 284 25.27 -11.13 5.34
C GLY A 284 24.64 -11.68 4.07
N TYR A 285 24.70 -13.01 3.95
CA TYR A 285 24.08 -13.76 2.87
C TYR A 285 22.96 -14.63 3.45
N PHE A 286 21.74 -14.11 3.48
CA PHE A 286 20.60 -14.74 4.14
C PHE A 286 19.76 -15.56 3.16
N ILE A 287 19.65 -15.14 1.90
CA ILE A 287 18.79 -15.75 0.88
C ILE A 287 19.65 -16.26 -0.28
N ALA A 288 19.49 -17.55 -0.61
CA ALA A 288 20.16 -18.21 -1.71
C ALA A 288 19.62 -17.71 -3.06
N GLY A 289 20.52 -17.55 -4.04
CA GLY A 289 20.16 -17.09 -5.40
C GLY A 289 19.95 -15.57 -5.54
N VAL A 290 19.95 -14.81 -4.44
CA VAL A 290 19.89 -13.34 -4.46
C VAL A 290 21.30 -12.78 -4.38
N SER A 291 21.76 -12.06 -5.41
CA SER A 291 23.10 -11.48 -5.44
C SER A 291 23.19 -10.11 -4.74
N GLY A 292 24.40 -9.77 -4.28
CA GLY A 292 24.72 -8.50 -3.63
C GLY A 292 24.61 -8.52 -2.12
N GLU A 293 24.82 -7.34 -1.51
CA GLU A 293 24.70 -7.14 -0.05
C GLU A 293 23.24 -7.35 0.38
N GLN A 294 23.06 -8.04 1.51
CA GLN A 294 21.76 -8.21 2.16
C GLN A 294 21.88 -7.77 3.61
N PHE A 295 20.84 -7.13 4.13
CA PHE A 295 20.79 -6.64 5.50
C PHE A 295 19.50 -7.11 6.17
N ALA A 296 19.57 -7.54 7.42
CA ALA A 296 18.43 -8.11 8.13
C ALA A 296 18.34 -7.64 9.58
N LEU A 297 17.12 -7.54 10.08
CA LEU A 297 16.86 -7.36 11.51
C LEU A 297 17.22 -8.65 12.28
N PRO A 298 17.77 -8.56 13.50
CA PRO A 298 18.09 -9.74 14.31
C PRO A 298 16.88 -10.67 14.55
N GLU A 299 15.72 -10.07 14.82
CA GLU A 299 14.43 -10.77 14.97
C GLU A 299 13.99 -11.50 13.70
N ALA A 300 14.17 -10.89 12.52
CA ALA A 300 13.86 -11.52 11.24
C ALA A 300 14.74 -12.76 11.01
N ILE A 301 16.02 -12.71 11.38
CA ILE A 301 16.93 -13.87 11.30
C ILE A 301 16.45 -14.99 12.22
N GLY A 302 16.00 -14.65 13.43
CA GLY A 302 15.44 -15.61 14.39
C GLY A 302 14.22 -16.35 13.82
N LEU A 303 13.24 -15.60 13.30
CA LEU A 303 12.03 -16.18 12.71
C LEU A 303 12.35 -17.00 11.45
N LEU A 304 13.21 -16.50 10.56
CA LEU A 304 13.63 -17.20 9.35
C LEU A 304 14.29 -18.55 9.65
N ARG A 305 15.08 -18.64 10.74
CA ARG A 305 15.65 -19.92 11.22
C ARG A 305 14.58 -20.86 11.77
N SER A 306 13.59 -20.34 12.50
CA SER A 306 12.51 -21.15 13.07
C SER A 306 11.65 -21.79 11.97
N LEU A 307 11.27 -21.01 10.95
CA LEU A 307 10.42 -21.47 9.85
C LEU A 307 11.13 -22.45 8.91
N ARG A 308 12.44 -22.29 8.73
CA ARG A 308 13.25 -23.30 8.01
C ARG A 308 13.17 -24.67 8.65
N LYS A 309 13.07 -24.75 9.99
CA LYS A 309 12.95 -26.02 10.73
C LYS A 309 11.51 -26.54 10.80
N ALA A 310 10.52 -25.67 10.61
CA ALA A 310 9.12 -26.05 10.64
C ALA A 310 8.74 -26.92 9.44
N SER A 311 7.86 -27.89 9.67
CA SER A 311 7.35 -28.78 8.63
C SER A 311 6.73 -28.00 7.47
N PRO A 312 6.84 -28.48 6.22
CA PRO A 312 6.14 -27.94 5.07
C PRO A 312 4.63 -27.83 5.34
N SER A 313 4.03 -26.69 5.05
CA SER A 313 2.57 -26.53 5.06
C SER A 313 2.05 -26.61 3.63
N HIS A 314 1.05 -27.46 3.41
CA HIS A 314 0.37 -27.57 2.12
C HIS A 314 -0.80 -26.59 1.97
N GLU A 315 -0.92 -25.61 2.87
CA GLU A 315 -1.94 -24.57 2.73
C GLU A 315 -1.69 -23.73 1.47
N LEU A 316 -2.77 -23.51 0.73
CA LEU A 316 -2.81 -22.62 -0.42
C LEU A 316 -3.05 -21.18 0.03
N ILE A 317 -2.12 -20.30 -0.31
CA ILE A 317 -2.20 -18.87 -0.03
C ILE A 317 -2.40 -18.12 -1.35
N THR A 318 -3.56 -17.47 -1.48
CA THR A 318 -3.86 -16.59 -2.62
C THR A 318 -3.58 -15.15 -2.25
N LEU A 319 -2.76 -14.47 -3.06
CA LEU A 319 -2.43 -13.06 -2.93
C LEU A 319 -2.91 -12.26 -4.13
N SER A 320 -3.33 -11.02 -3.91
CA SER A 320 -3.47 -10.07 -5.02
C SER A 320 -2.08 -9.75 -5.59
N ALA A 321 -1.96 -9.64 -6.90
CA ALA A 321 -0.70 -9.23 -7.52
C ALA A 321 -0.32 -7.77 -7.19
N ALA A 322 -1.29 -6.97 -6.74
CA ALA A 322 -1.03 -5.63 -6.22
C ALA A 322 -0.24 -5.64 -4.90
N ASP A 323 -0.33 -6.72 -4.10
CA ASP A 323 0.30 -6.85 -2.79
C ASP A 323 1.83 -6.63 -2.85
N PRO A 324 2.45 -6.00 -1.83
CA PRO A 324 3.91 -5.84 -1.76
C PRO A 324 4.67 -7.18 -1.79
N LEU A 325 4.04 -8.30 -1.41
CA LEU A 325 4.61 -9.64 -1.47
C LEU A 325 4.61 -10.25 -2.88
N ASN A 326 4.09 -9.56 -3.90
CA ASN A 326 4.31 -9.96 -5.30
C ASN A 326 5.79 -9.71 -5.69
N LEU A 327 6.62 -10.69 -5.34
CA LEU A 327 8.06 -10.73 -5.63
C LEU A 327 8.39 -11.75 -6.74
N GLN A 328 7.39 -12.16 -7.52
CA GLN A 328 7.59 -13.04 -8.67
C GLN A 328 8.45 -12.34 -9.72
N GLY A 329 9.53 -13.00 -10.17
CA GLY A 329 10.55 -12.39 -11.04
C GLY A 329 11.59 -11.54 -10.31
N ILE A 330 11.42 -11.31 -8.99
CA ILE A 330 12.44 -10.73 -8.10
C ILE A 330 13.17 -11.84 -7.34
N LEU A 331 12.42 -12.62 -6.56
CA LEU A 331 12.93 -13.73 -5.74
C LEU A 331 12.97 -15.04 -6.52
N THR A 332 11.95 -15.28 -7.32
CA THR A 332 11.77 -16.50 -8.09
C THR A 332 12.09 -16.25 -9.56
N PRO A 333 12.64 -17.25 -10.27
CA PRO A 333 12.84 -17.16 -11.71
C PRO A 333 11.50 -17.05 -12.45
N GLY A 334 11.54 -16.50 -13.66
CA GLY A 334 10.37 -16.34 -14.53
C GLY A 334 9.95 -14.87 -14.72
N SER A 335 8.91 -14.68 -15.54
CA SER A 335 8.37 -13.35 -15.82
C SER A 335 7.69 -12.75 -14.60
N ARG A 336 7.76 -11.42 -14.49
CA ARG A 336 7.00 -10.65 -13.50
C ARG A 336 5.51 -10.75 -13.79
N ILE A 337 4.72 -10.63 -12.75
CA ILE A 337 3.26 -10.51 -12.87
C ILE A 337 2.88 -9.07 -12.58
N SER A 338 2.11 -8.50 -13.50
CA SER A 338 1.65 -7.12 -13.41
C SER A 338 0.82 -6.88 -12.15
N ALA A 339 1.15 -5.82 -11.41
CA ALA A 339 0.61 -5.51 -10.08
C ALA A 339 -0.78 -4.87 -10.11
N PHE A 340 -1.70 -5.47 -10.87
CA PHE A 340 -3.10 -5.04 -10.92
C PHE A 340 -3.93 -5.75 -9.86
N THR A 341 -4.93 -5.06 -9.30
CA THR A 341 -5.80 -5.60 -8.25
C THR A 341 -6.52 -6.89 -8.66
N THR A 342 -6.88 -7.01 -9.94
CA THR A 342 -7.58 -8.18 -10.50
C THR A 342 -6.69 -9.40 -10.68
N ASN A 343 -5.37 -9.19 -10.81
CA ASN A 343 -4.42 -10.28 -10.97
C ASN A 343 -4.14 -10.91 -9.61
N ARG A 344 -3.80 -12.20 -9.61
CA ARG A 344 -3.56 -12.98 -8.38
C ARG A 344 -2.41 -13.94 -8.53
N LEU A 345 -1.83 -14.29 -7.40
CA LEU A 345 -0.78 -15.29 -7.25
C LEU A 345 -1.27 -16.36 -6.28
N LEU A 346 -1.02 -17.62 -6.61
CA LEU A 346 -1.27 -18.76 -5.75
C LEU A 346 0.06 -19.35 -5.31
N PHE A 347 0.21 -19.53 -3.99
CA PHE A 347 1.38 -20.13 -3.38
C PHE A 347 1.02 -21.42 -2.66
N CYS A 348 1.93 -22.39 -2.69
CA CYS A 348 1.89 -23.60 -1.87
C CYS A 348 3.26 -23.74 -1.18
N ASN A 349 3.25 -23.74 0.15
CA ASN A 349 4.48 -23.80 0.96
C ASN A 349 5.57 -22.77 0.55
N GLY A 350 5.19 -21.55 0.18
CA GLY A 350 6.14 -20.52 -0.29
C GLY A 350 6.59 -20.63 -1.74
N LEU A 351 6.16 -21.65 -2.49
CA LEU A 351 6.39 -21.73 -3.94
C LEU A 351 5.21 -21.14 -4.71
N PRO A 352 5.44 -20.22 -5.67
CA PRO A 352 4.40 -19.77 -6.57
C PRO A 352 4.00 -20.90 -7.52
N VAL A 353 2.76 -21.39 -7.42
CA VAL A 353 2.26 -22.52 -8.22
C VAL A 353 1.46 -22.06 -9.43
N GLY A 354 0.77 -20.93 -9.33
CA GLY A 354 -0.06 -20.39 -10.42
C GLY A 354 -0.34 -18.91 -10.26
N ALA A 355 -0.82 -18.29 -11.33
CA ALA A 355 -1.19 -16.89 -11.36
C ALA A 355 -2.41 -16.68 -12.23
N LEU A 356 -3.26 -15.74 -11.85
CA LEU A 356 -4.33 -15.20 -12.68
C LEU A 356 -3.86 -13.85 -13.24
N GLU A 357 -3.69 -13.74 -14.55
CA GLU A 357 -3.26 -12.52 -15.23
C GLU A 357 -4.19 -12.26 -16.41
N GLY A 358 -4.86 -11.11 -16.44
CA GLY A 358 -5.79 -10.78 -17.54
C GLY A 358 -7.01 -11.70 -17.66
N GLY A 359 -7.35 -12.46 -16.61
CA GLY A 359 -8.43 -13.45 -16.61
C GLY A 359 -7.98 -14.86 -17.00
N GLU A 360 -6.73 -15.03 -17.43
CA GLU A 360 -6.14 -16.32 -17.78
C GLU A 360 -5.30 -16.87 -16.63
N ILE A 361 -5.37 -18.19 -16.42
CA ILE A 361 -4.58 -18.87 -15.40
C ILE A 361 -3.29 -19.38 -16.03
N ARG A 362 -2.15 -18.90 -15.53
CA ARG A 362 -0.82 -19.35 -15.90
C ARG A 362 -0.21 -20.19 -14.78
N ARG A 363 0.22 -21.41 -15.09
CA ARG A 363 0.99 -22.24 -14.16
C ARG A 363 2.43 -21.73 -14.06
N LEU A 364 2.96 -21.62 -12.84
CA LEU A 364 4.31 -21.10 -12.58
C LEU A 364 5.29 -22.19 -12.14
N SER A 365 4.84 -23.19 -11.38
CA SER A 365 5.67 -24.33 -10.98
C SER A 365 4.88 -25.65 -11.00
N GLY A 366 5.60 -26.78 -11.09
CA GLY A 366 5.03 -28.10 -11.35
C GLY A 366 4.52 -28.85 -10.12
N ASN A 367 3.41 -29.58 -10.34
CA ASN A 367 2.92 -30.81 -9.70
C ASN A 367 2.45 -30.83 -8.24
N SER A 368 2.45 -29.74 -7.47
CA SER A 368 1.97 -29.82 -6.06
C SER A 368 0.46 -29.60 -5.88
N VAL A 369 -0.26 -29.06 -6.86
CA VAL A 369 -1.67 -28.64 -6.73
C VAL A 369 -2.45 -29.04 -7.99
N SER A 370 -3.64 -29.61 -7.80
CA SER A 370 -4.54 -29.98 -8.90
C SER A 370 -5.05 -28.74 -9.66
N ASP A 371 -5.38 -28.90 -10.94
CA ASP A 371 -5.82 -27.79 -11.78
C ASP A 371 -7.17 -27.20 -11.30
N SER A 372 -8.06 -28.05 -10.79
CA SER A 372 -9.34 -27.64 -10.20
C SER A 372 -9.17 -26.83 -8.91
N ASP A 373 -8.24 -27.22 -8.04
CA ASP A 373 -7.97 -26.49 -6.80
C ASP A 373 -7.32 -25.14 -7.12
N MET A 374 -6.43 -25.11 -8.10
CA MET A 374 -5.81 -23.88 -8.58
C MET A 374 -6.84 -22.91 -9.16
N GLU A 375 -7.74 -23.39 -10.02
CA GLU A 375 -8.81 -22.57 -10.60
C GLU A 375 -9.74 -22.02 -9.51
N THR A 376 -10.15 -22.88 -8.58
CA THR A 376 -11.01 -22.48 -7.46
C THR A 376 -10.33 -21.42 -6.60
N ALA A 377 -9.08 -21.63 -6.20
CA ALA A 377 -8.34 -20.72 -5.33
C ALA A 377 -8.03 -19.35 -5.99
N LEU A 378 -7.80 -19.33 -7.31
CA LEU A 378 -7.52 -18.10 -8.04
C LEU A 378 -8.78 -17.33 -8.41
N ARG A 379 -9.87 -18.00 -8.83
CA ARG A 379 -11.10 -17.32 -9.28
C ARG A 379 -12.01 -16.93 -8.12
N VAL A 380 -12.11 -17.75 -7.08
CA VAL A 380 -12.96 -17.46 -5.92
C VAL A 380 -12.25 -16.45 -5.02
N GLY A 381 -12.51 -15.16 -5.25
CA GLY A 381 -12.02 -14.10 -4.39
C GLY A 381 -12.70 -14.10 -3.03
N LYS A 382 -11.92 -14.09 -1.95
CA LYS A 382 -12.43 -13.83 -0.60
C LYS A 382 -12.61 -12.32 -0.41
N LEU A 383 -13.68 -11.75 -0.96
CA LEU A 383 -14.10 -10.40 -0.58
C LEU A 383 -15.01 -10.49 0.65
N GLN A 384 -14.54 -9.95 1.77
CA GLN A 384 -15.29 -9.94 3.03
C GLN A 384 -16.65 -9.23 2.84
N PRO A 385 -17.73 -9.71 3.50
CA PRO A 385 -19.08 -9.15 3.34
C PRO A 385 -19.16 -7.63 3.61
N SER A 386 -18.42 -7.14 4.60
CA SER A 386 -18.30 -5.71 4.96
C SER A 386 -17.79 -4.83 3.82
N LEU A 387 -16.98 -5.39 2.91
CA LEU A 387 -16.33 -4.68 1.81
C LEU A 387 -17.09 -4.74 0.47
N ARG A 388 -18.06 -5.66 0.33
CA ARG A 388 -18.83 -5.86 -0.91
C ARG A 388 -19.54 -4.61 -1.43
N PRO A 389 -20.07 -3.69 -0.60
CA PRO A 389 -20.71 -2.47 -1.10
C PRO A 389 -19.77 -1.56 -1.91
N TYR A 390 -18.46 -1.64 -1.68
CA TYR A 390 -17.47 -0.69 -2.19
C TYR A 390 -16.62 -1.23 -3.34
N TYR A 391 -16.31 -2.53 -3.29
CA TYR A 391 -15.26 -3.12 -4.14
C TYR A 391 -15.79 -4.09 -5.20
N LYS A 392 -17.11 -4.29 -5.30
CA LYS A 392 -17.73 -5.25 -6.23
C LYS A 392 -17.65 -4.83 -7.69
#